data_AF-A0A9E1NQA4-F1
#
_entry.id   AF-A0A9E1NQA4-F1
#
_cell.length_a   1.000
_cell.length_b   1.000
_cell.length_c   1.000
_cell.angle_alpha   90.00
_cell.angle_beta   90.00
_cell.angle_gamma   90.00
#
_symmetry.space_group_name_H-M   'P 1'
#
loop_
_entity.id
_entity.type
_entity.pdbx_description
1 polymer ?
#
loop_
_entity_poly.entity_id
_entity_poly.type
_entity_poly.pdbx_seq_one_letter_code
_entity_poly.pdbx_strand_id
1 'polypeptide(L)'
;LVIEEYYTVPDSGGAGFHRGGNALATTYKFLEPGNVSIHDDRWLTYPWGVNGGHPGARSTKTLVRKNGDTEILPSKCDRLQVYEGDTLYHVTWGGGGWGDPFTRPAERVAFDVEAGLLTREGAKKNYGVIVKSDYSVSKAATTKLREKLSKERGKTKLFDKGFESIAELKKRCKEETGLDAPSDPVFQTWVKAAS
;
A
#
# COMPACT_ATOMS: atom_id res chain seq x y z
N LEU A 1 -16.31 -11.55 17.92
CA LEU A 1 -15.40 -10.42 17.61
C LEU A 1 -16.24 -9.20 17.26
N VAL A 2 -15.68 -8.00 17.41
CA VAL A 2 -16.30 -6.73 16.99
C VAL A 2 -15.32 -5.95 16.11
N ILE A 3 -15.84 -5.10 15.22
CA ILE A 3 -15.03 -4.17 14.43
C ILE A 3 -15.03 -2.82 15.16
N GLU A 4 -13.86 -2.36 15.58
CA GLU A 4 -13.71 -1.08 16.28
C GLU A 4 -13.47 0.08 15.31
N GLU A 5 -12.77 -0.18 14.20
CA GLU A 5 -12.45 0.82 13.18
C GLU A 5 -12.64 0.25 11.78
N TYR A 6 -13.14 1.07 10.86
CA TYR A 6 -13.29 0.73 9.44
C TYR A 6 -13.19 1.99 8.58
N TYR A 7 -12.05 2.19 7.91
CA TYR A 7 -11.80 3.40 7.13
C TYR A 7 -10.85 3.16 5.96
N THR A 8 -10.89 4.05 4.96
CA THR A 8 -9.92 4.07 3.86
C THR A 8 -8.61 4.73 4.28
N VAL A 9 -7.47 4.14 3.97
CA VAL A 9 -6.15 4.70 4.30
C VAL A 9 -5.74 5.71 3.23
N PRO A 10 -5.66 7.02 3.54
CA PRO A 10 -5.26 8.04 2.56
C PRO A 10 -3.86 7.76 2.00
N ASP A 11 -3.60 8.20 0.77
CA ASP A 11 -2.30 8.08 0.07
C ASP A 11 -1.82 6.65 -0.22
N SER A 12 -2.57 5.62 0.18
CA SER A 12 -2.19 4.21 -0.03
C SER A 12 -2.36 3.74 -1.47
N GLY A 13 -3.28 4.33 -2.23
CA GLY A 13 -3.44 4.07 -3.65
C GLY A 13 -2.30 4.66 -4.48
N GLY A 14 -1.77 3.88 -5.41
CA GLY A 14 -0.70 4.28 -6.30
C GLY A 14 -1.09 5.51 -7.13
N ALA A 15 -0.16 6.47 -7.21
CA ALA A 15 -0.39 7.72 -7.90
C ALA A 15 -0.44 7.51 -9.43
N GLY A 16 -1.39 8.14 -10.09
CA GLY A 16 -1.44 8.12 -11.55
C GLY A 16 -2.43 9.14 -12.10
N PHE A 17 -2.48 9.31 -13.42
CA PHE A 17 -3.58 10.05 -14.05
C PHE A 17 -4.94 9.53 -13.55
N HIS A 18 -5.08 8.20 -13.48
CA HIS A 18 -6.09 7.51 -12.68
C HIS A 18 -5.43 6.91 -11.44
N ARG A 19 -5.82 7.39 -10.25
CA ARG A 19 -5.33 6.90 -8.96
C ARG A 19 -5.81 5.47 -8.72
N GLY A 20 -4.95 4.61 -8.17
CA GLY A 20 -5.36 3.30 -7.69
C GLY A 20 -6.24 3.39 -6.44
N GLY A 21 -7.12 2.40 -6.21
CA GLY A 21 -7.98 2.39 -5.01
C GLY A 21 -7.15 2.42 -3.72
N ASN A 22 -7.64 3.12 -2.68
CA ASN A 22 -6.96 3.11 -1.39
C ASN A 22 -7.20 1.79 -0.66
N ALA A 23 -6.24 1.42 0.19
CA ALA A 23 -6.39 0.36 1.16
C ALA A 23 -7.54 0.65 2.14
N LEU A 24 -8.10 -0.41 2.70
CA LEU A 24 -9.01 -0.38 3.84
C LEU A 24 -8.27 -0.83 5.09
N ALA A 25 -8.42 -0.07 6.17
CA ALA A 25 -8.04 -0.48 7.50
C ALA A 25 -9.27 -1.02 8.24
N THR A 26 -9.11 -2.17 8.89
CA THR A 26 -10.13 -2.77 9.76
C THR A 26 -9.48 -3.28 11.02
N THR A 27 -10.01 -2.85 12.16
CA THR A 27 -9.52 -3.23 13.49
C THR A 27 -10.51 -4.22 14.12
N TYR A 28 -10.07 -5.46 14.31
CA TYR A 28 -10.89 -6.53 14.89
C TYR A 28 -10.51 -6.74 16.35
N LYS A 29 -11.47 -6.54 17.26
CA LYS A 29 -11.32 -6.87 18.68
C LYS A 29 -11.93 -8.23 18.97
N PHE A 30 -11.13 -9.14 19.49
CA PHE A 30 -11.60 -10.47 19.89
C PHE A 30 -12.23 -10.41 21.27
N LEU A 31 -13.44 -10.93 21.38
CA LEU A 31 -14.24 -10.93 22.61
C LEU A 31 -14.25 -12.32 23.29
N GLU A 32 -13.74 -13.33 22.60
CA GLU A 32 -13.70 -14.72 23.04
C GLU A 32 -12.49 -15.39 22.37
N PRO A 33 -11.94 -16.47 22.96
CA PRO A 33 -10.90 -17.26 22.33
C PRO A 33 -11.32 -17.89 21.00
N GLY A 34 -10.39 -18.02 20.06
CA GLY A 34 -10.69 -18.61 18.76
C GLY A 34 -9.47 -18.80 17.86
N ASN A 35 -9.73 -19.12 16.59
CA ASN A 35 -8.72 -19.27 15.56
C ASN A 35 -9.02 -18.35 14.38
N VAL A 36 -7.99 -17.69 13.86
CA VAL A 36 -8.04 -16.85 12.66
C VAL A 36 -7.13 -17.44 11.59
N SER A 37 -7.63 -17.47 10.36
CA SER A 37 -6.82 -17.74 9.17
C SER A 37 -6.79 -16.49 8.29
N ILE A 38 -5.60 -16.10 7.85
CA ILE A 38 -5.39 -14.93 6.98
C ILE A 38 -4.86 -15.44 5.64
N HIS A 39 -5.53 -15.05 4.57
CA HIS A 39 -5.20 -15.38 3.19
C HIS A 39 -5.16 -14.09 2.37
N ASP A 40 -4.12 -13.30 2.60
CA ASP A 40 -3.95 -12.01 1.98
C ASP A 40 -2.77 -12.05 1.00
N ASP A 41 -2.67 -11.04 0.14
CA ASP A 41 -1.59 -10.89 -0.83
C ASP A 41 -0.97 -9.50 -0.73
N ARG A 42 -0.01 -9.20 -1.62
CA ARG A 42 0.60 -7.86 -1.75
C ARG A 42 1.30 -7.34 -0.48
N TRP A 43 1.71 -8.25 0.39
CA TRP A 43 2.56 -7.97 1.56
C TRP A 43 4.04 -7.86 1.19
N LEU A 44 4.55 -8.70 0.28
CA LEU A 44 5.92 -8.62 -0.22
C LEU A 44 6.00 -7.74 -1.46
N THR A 45 5.17 -8.03 -2.47
CA THR A 45 5.16 -7.33 -3.75
C THR A 45 4.06 -6.27 -3.79
N TYR A 46 4.35 -5.14 -4.43
CA TYR A 46 3.41 -4.04 -4.55
C TYR A 46 2.38 -4.29 -5.66
N PRO A 47 1.17 -3.72 -5.58
CA PRO A 47 0.30 -3.53 -6.74
C PRO A 47 0.96 -2.55 -7.72
N TRP A 48 1.19 -2.98 -8.96
CA TRP A 48 2.05 -2.24 -9.89
C TRP A 48 1.36 -1.03 -10.50
N GLY A 49 2.12 0.04 -10.67
CA GLY A 49 1.74 1.15 -11.52
C GLY A 49 1.92 0.81 -13.00
N VAL A 50 1.07 1.39 -13.84
CA VAL A 50 1.08 1.12 -15.29
C VAL A 50 1.11 2.43 -16.07
N ASN A 51 1.86 2.45 -17.18
CA ASN A 51 1.94 3.57 -18.12
C ASN A 51 2.32 4.90 -17.46
N GLY A 52 3.28 4.88 -16.53
CA GLY A 52 3.72 6.03 -15.75
C GLY A 52 3.04 6.21 -14.40
N GLY A 53 2.06 5.37 -14.06
CA GLY A 53 1.54 5.29 -12.69
C GLY A 53 2.55 4.66 -11.74
N HIS A 54 2.39 4.95 -10.45
CA HIS A 54 3.23 4.46 -9.37
C HIS A 54 2.57 3.26 -8.66
N PRO A 55 3.36 2.43 -7.95
CA PRO A 55 2.84 1.33 -7.17
C PRO A 55 1.94 1.81 -6.02
N GLY A 56 0.96 0.99 -5.64
CA GLY A 56 0.20 1.18 -4.41
C GLY A 56 0.91 0.60 -3.18
N ALA A 57 0.43 0.96 -1.99
CA ALA A 57 0.95 0.47 -0.73
C ALA A 57 0.74 -1.05 -0.55
N ARG A 58 1.58 -1.66 0.29
CA ARG A 58 1.47 -3.08 0.69
C ARG A 58 0.44 -3.26 1.79
N SER A 59 -0.03 -4.48 1.94
CA SER A 59 -0.86 -4.86 3.09
C SER A 59 -0.02 -5.03 4.37
N THR A 60 -0.65 -4.81 5.52
CA THR A 60 -0.04 -5.00 6.84
C THR A 60 -1.02 -5.65 7.81
N LYS A 61 -0.50 -6.43 8.75
CA LYS A 61 -1.27 -7.16 9.74
C LYS A 61 -0.49 -7.17 11.04
N THR A 62 -1.11 -6.65 12.08
CA THR A 62 -0.48 -6.58 13.39
C THR A 62 -1.47 -7.06 14.42
N LEU A 63 -1.09 -8.09 15.16
CA LEU A 63 -1.84 -8.59 16.31
C LEU A 63 -1.24 -7.99 17.57
N VAL A 64 -2.06 -7.27 18.32
CA VAL A 64 -1.73 -6.75 19.64
C VAL A 64 -2.47 -7.59 20.67
N ARG A 65 -1.71 -8.25 21.54
CA ARG A 65 -2.22 -9.08 22.63
C ARG A 65 -2.80 -8.22 23.74
N LYS A 66 -3.69 -8.79 24.55
CA LYS A 66 -4.26 -8.10 25.73
C LYS A 66 -3.20 -7.55 26.70
N ASN A 67 -2.04 -8.20 26.81
CA ASN A 67 -0.92 -7.77 27.66
C ASN A 67 -0.05 -6.67 27.02
N GLY A 68 -0.34 -6.26 25.78
CA GLY A 68 0.42 -5.25 25.03
C GLY A 68 1.46 -5.82 24.06
N ASP A 69 1.74 -7.12 24.09
CA ASP A 69 2.69 -7.73 23.16
C ASP A 69 2.20 -7.58 21.72
N THR A 70 3.12 -7.30 20.79
CA THR A 70 2.78 -7.01 19.40
C THR A 70 3.49 -7.97 18.46
N GLU A 71 2.72 -8.56 17.54
CA GLU A 71 3.19 -9.50 16.53
C GLU A 71 2.83 -8.99 15.13
N ILE A 72 3.82 -8.90 14.24
CA ILE A 72 3.57 -8.68 12.81
C ILE A 72 3.25 -10.05 12.20
N LEU A 73 2.11 -10.16 11.52
CA LEU A 73 1.68 -11.42 10.93
C LEU A 73 2.05 -11.49 9.44
N PRO A 74 2.39 -12.68 8.91
CA PRO A 74 2.64 -12.88 7.50
C PRO A 74 1.36 -12.71 6.66
N SER A 75 1.54 -12.68 5.32
CA SER A 75 0.40 -12.64 4.39
C SER A 75 -0.53 -13.85 4.49
N LYS A 76 0.03 -15.02 4.81
CA LYS A 76 -0.67 -16.29 4.88
C LYS A 76 -0.33 -16.97 6.21
N CYS A 77 -1.33 -17.18 7.03
CA CYS A 77 -1.20 -17.96 8.27
C CYS A 77 -2.54 -18.63 8.59
N ASP A 78 -2.46 -19.86 9.09
CA ASP A 78 -3.63 -20.65 9.44
C ASP A 78 -3.69 -20.96 10.92
N ARG A 79 -4.91 -21.01 11.46
CA ARG A 79 -5.17 -21.40 12.86
C ARG A 79 -4.37 -20.55 13.86
N LEU A 80 -4.23 -19.26 13.57
CA LEU A 80 -3.65 -18.31 14.51
C LEU A 80 -4.57 -18.21 15.73
N GLN A 81 -4.07 -18.63 16.89
CA GLN A 81 -4.81 -18.52 18.14
C GLN A 81 -4.93 -17.06 18.57
N VAL A 82 -6.17 -16.67 18.84
CA VAL A 82 -6.52 -15.36 19.39
C VAL A 82 -7.29 -15.56 20.69
N TYR A 83 -7.12 -14.63 21.62
CA TYR A 83 -7.75 -14.68 22.93
C TYR A 83 -8.67 -13.48 23.14
N GLU A 84 -9.53 -13.55 24.15
CA GLU A 84 -10.31 -12.40 24.57
C GLU A 84 -9.40 -11.20 24.89
N GLY A 85 -9.70 -10.05 24.29
CA GLY A 85 -8.95 -8.82 24.45
C GLY A 85 -7.84 -8.60 23.43
N ASP A 86 -7.48 -9.59 22.62
CA ASP A 86 -6.56 -9.40 21.50
C ASP A 86 -7.17 -8.49 20.42
N THR A 87 -6.33 -7.75 19.71
CA THR A 87 -6.73 -6.79 18.67
C THR A 87 -5.92 -7.01 17.40
N LEU A 88 -6.59 -7.30 16.29
CA LEU A 88 -5.96 -7.45 14.98
C LEU A 88 -6.20 -6.19 14.14
N TYR A 89 -5.13 -5.45 13.86
CA TYR A 89 -5.11 -4.36 12.88
C TYR A 89 -4.78 -4.95 11.52
N HIS A 90 -5.76 -4.93 10.61
CA HIS A 90 -5.59 -5.41 9.25
C HIS A 90 -5.75 -4.25 8.26
N VAL A 91 -4.70 -3.98 7.49
CA VAL A 91 -4.73 -3.00 6.41
C VAL A 91 -4.49 -3.74 5.09
N THR A 92 -5.43 -3.61 4.16
CA THR A 92 -5.28 -4.20 2.82
C THR A 92 -4.21 -3.45 2.02
N TRP A 93 -3.89 -3.91 0.81
CA TRP A 93 -3.06 -3.13 -0.11
C TRP A 93 -3.85 -2.01 -0.79
N GLY A 94 -3.14 -1.00 -1.32
CA GLY A 94 -3.70 -0.01 -2.24
C GLY A 94 -3.44 -0.40 -3.69
N GLY A 95 -4.39 -0.17 -4.60
CA GLY A 95 -4.22 -0.46 -6.02
C GLY A 95 -3.10 0.37 -6.65
N GLY A 96 -2.47 -0.13 -7.73
CA GLY A 96 -1.49 0.66 -8.48
C GLY A 96 -2.16 1.75 -9.33
N GLY A 97 -1.44 2.85 -9.56
CA GLY A 97 -1.91 3.95 -10.40
C GLY A 97 -1.77 3.66 -11.89
N TRP A 98 -2.53 4.37 -12.70
CA TRP A 98 -2.41 4.34 -14.16
C TRP A 98 -2.14 5.73 -14.73
N GLY A 99 -1.19 5.85 -15.65
CA GLY A 99 -0.85 7.11 -16.32
C GLY A 99 0.02 8.03 -15.46
N ASP A 100 0.63 9.04 -16.09
CA ASP A 100 1.51 10.00 -15.39
C ASP A 100 0.72 10.83 -14.35
N PRO A 101 1.02 10.73 -13.04
CA PRO A 101 0.32 11.49 -12.00
C PRO A 101 0.44 13.01 -12.16
N PHE A 102 1.51 13.52 -12.77
CA PHE A 102 1.71 14.96 -12.98
C PHE A 102 0.83 15.53 -14.09
N THR A 103 0.18 14.67 -14.86
CA THR A 103 -0.81 15.06 -15.88
C THR A 103 -2.26 14.96 -15.39
N ARG A 104 -2.51 14.43 -14.18
CA ARG A 104 -3.85 14.44 -13.56
C ARG A 104 -4.34 15.88 -13.37
N PRO A 105 -5.60 16.22 -13.68
CA PRO A 105 -6.14 17.56 -13.40
C PRO A 105 -5.98 17.92 -11.93
N ALA A 106 -5.42 19.10 -11.64
CA ALA A 106 -5.07 19.49 -10.28
C ALA A 106 -6.32 19.63 -9.38
N GLU A 107 -7.44 20.03 -9.98
CA GLU A 107 -8.75 20.15 -9.34
C GLU A 107 -9.28 18.78 -8.90
N ARG A 108 -9.02 17.70 -9.66
CA ARG A 108 -9.37 16.33 -9.23
C ARG A 108 -8.53 15.89 -8.04
N VAL A 109 -7.25 16.27 -8.00
CA VAL A 109 -6.38 15.98 -6.86
C VAL A 109 -6.83 16.76 -5.62
N ALA A 110 -7.23 18.03 -5.78
CA ALA A 110 -7.79 18.81 -4.70
C ALA A 110 -9.09 18.22 -4.15
N PHE A 111 -9.98 17.76 -5.04
CA PHE A 111 -11.17 17.01 -4.65
C PHE A 111 -10.83 15.72 -3.88
N ASP A 112 -9.83 14.95 -4.32
CA ASP A 112 -9.38 13.75 -3.60
C ASP A 112 -8.87 14.10 -2.17
N VAL A 113 -8.27 15.28 -1.97
CA VAL A 113 -7.86 15.77 -0.66
C VAL A 113 -9.04 16.19 0.21
N GLU A 114 -10.01 16.90 -0.37
CA GLU A 114 -11.25 17.28 0.30
C GLU A 114 -12.06 16.05 0.74
N ALA A 115 -12.12 15.02 -0.10
CA ALA A 115 -12.77 13.75 0.17
C ALA A 115 -11.99 12.83 1.13
N GLY A 116 -10.82 13.24 1.63
CA GLY A 116 -9.99 12.45 2.55
C GLY A 116 -9.31 11.24 1.91
N LEU A 117 -9.27 11.15 0.58
CA LEU A 117 -8.61 10.05 -0.15
C LEU A 117 -7.10 10.29 -0.29
N LEU A 118 -6.68 11.55 -0.25
CA LEU A 118 -5.28 11.98 -0.23
C LEU A 118 -5.05 12.96 0.90
N THR A 119 -3.84 12.99 1.44
CA THR A 119 -3.43 14.12 2.27
C THR A 119 -2.90 15.26 1.40
N ARG A 120 -2.79 16.48 1.96
CA ARG A 120 -2.16 17.62 1.27
C ARG A 120 -0.70 17.33 0.90
N GLU A 121 0.03 16.66 1.80
CA GLU A 121 1.41 16.24 1.53
C GLU A 121 1.46 15.14 0.47
N GLY A 122 0.51 14.21 0.48
CA GLY A 122 0.33 13.22 -0.59
C GLY A 122 0.06 13.86 -1.94
N ALA A 123 -0.84 14.85 -2.03
CA ALA A 123 -1.11 15.61 -3.24
C ALA A 123 0.16 16.30 -3.79
N LYS A 124 0.94 16.91 -2.91
CA LYS A 124 2.21 17.58 -3.25
C LYS A 124 3.27 16.60 -3.73
N LYS A 125 3.53 15.54 -2.95
CA LYS A 125 4.57 14.55 -3.23
C LYS A 125 4.26 13.71 -4.46
N ASN A 126 3.02 13.22 -4.56
CA ASN A 126 2.64 12.20 -5.53
C ASN A 126 2.13 12.79 -6.84
N TYR A 127 1.56 13.99 -6.84
CA TYR A 127 0.95 14.62 -8.03
C TYR A 127 1.53 15.99 -8.37
N GLY A 128 2.46 16.51 -7.56
CA GLY A 128 3.00 17.86 -7.73
C GLY A 128 1.95 18.96 -7.52
N VAL A 129 0.85 18.68 -6.82
CA VAL A 129 -0.26 19.64 -6.64
C VAL A 129 -0.19 20.29 -5.27
N ILE A 130 -0.19 21.62 -5.25
CA ILE A 130 -0.24 22.40 -4.01
C ILE A 130 -1.69 22.78 -3.72
N VAL A 131 -2.28 22.12 -2.73
CA VAL A 131 -3.65 22.37 -2.28
C VAL A 131 -3.61 23.24 -1.02
N LYS A 132 -4.24 24.43 -1.06
CA LYS A 132 -4.33 25.39 0.05
C LYS A 132 -5.38 24.96 1.08
N SER A 133 -5.34 25.50 2.29
CA SER A 133 -6.21 25.13 3.42
C SER A 133 -7.72 25.12 3.12
N ASP A 134 -8.18 25.94 2.16
CA ASP A 134 -9.56 26.01 1.66
C ASP A 134 -9.87 25.00 0.54
N TYR A 135 -9.00 24.01 0.32
CA TYR A 135 -9.04 23.02 -0.76
C TYR A 135 -8.86 23.59 -2.18
N SER A 136 -8.59 24.89 -2.33
CA SER A 136 -8.27 25.46 -3.64
C SER A 136 -6.85 25.09 -4.11
N VAL A 137 -6.67 25.01 -5.42
CA VAL A 137 -5.36 24.73 -6.03
C VAL A 137 -4.54 26.02 -6.16
N SER A 138 -3.30 26.00 -5.69
CA SER A 138 -2.31 27.02 -6.07
C SER A 138 -1.75 26.71 -7.46
N LYS A 139 -2.35 27.31 -8.50
CA LYS A 139 -2.03 27.02 -9.91
C LYS A 139 -0.55 27.26 -10.24
N ALA A 140 -0.03 28.45 -9.95
CA ALA A 140 1.36 28.80 -10.25
C ALA A 140 2.38 27.90 -9.53
N ALA A 141 2.13 27.59 -8.25
CA ALA A 141 3.01 26.70 -7.49
C ALA A 141 2.95 25.25 -7.98
N THR A 142 1.75 24.77 -8.34
CA THR A 142 1.53 23.45 -8.93
C THR A 142 2.26 23.30 -10.26
N THR A 143 2.14 24.27 -11.18
CA THR A 143 2.86 24.25 -12.46
C THR A 143 4.37 24.15 -12.25
N LYS A 144 4.94 25.04 -11.43
CA LYS A 144 6.37 25.06 -11.13
C LYS A 144 6.85 23.74 -10.50
N LEU A 145 6.06 23.17 -9.59
CA LEU A 145 6.41 21.91 -8.92
C LEU A 145 6.36 20.74 -9.91
N ARG A 146 5.33 20.65 -10.75
CA ARG A 146 5.22 19.60 -11.78
C ARG A 146 6.34 19.66 -12.80
N GLU A 147 6.73 20.86 -13.27
CA GLU A 147 7.87 21.04 -14.16
C GLU A 147 9.16 20.50 -13.53
N LYS A 148 9.43 20.86 -12.27
CA LYS A 148 10.58 20.36 -11.51
C LYS A 148 10.55 18.83 -11.39
N LEU A 149 9.47 18.27 -10.86
CA LEU A 149 9.36 16.84 -10.60
C LEU A 149 9.38 16.00 -11.89
N SER A 150 8.78 16.50 -12.97
CA SER A 150 8.79 15.81 -14.27
C SER A 150 10.19 15.76 -14.87
N LYS A 151 10.95 16.85 -14.73
CA LYS A 151 12.36 16.92 -15.15
C LYS A 151 13.25 16.00 -14.32
N GLU A 152 13.07 15.97 -13.00
CA GLU A 152 13.83 15.10 -12.09
C GLU A 152 13.53 13.62 -12.31
N ARG A 153 12.26 13.27 -12.55
CA ARG A 153 11.84 11.87 -12.81
C ARG A 153 12.34 11.35 -14.16
N GLY A 154 12.29 12.18 -15.20
CA GLY A 154 12.55 11.74 -16.58
C GLY A 154 11.41 10.88 -17.14
N LYS A 155 11.77 9.89 -17.98
CA LYS A 155 10.81 9.09 -18.77
C LYS A 155 9.97 8.17 -17.88
N THR A 156 8.69 8.08 -18.17
CA THR A 156 7.75 7.17 -17.48
C THR A 156 8.04 5.71 -17.83
N LYS A 157 7.83 4.82 -16.84
CA LYS A 157 7.94 3.37 -17.01
C LYS A 157 6.60 2.79 -17.49
N LEU A 158 6.65 1.73 -18.31
CA LEU A 158 5.43 0.98 -18.68
C LEU A 158 4.85 0.24 -17.47
N PHE A 159 5.71 -0.39 -16.68
CA PHE A 159 5.35 -1.03 -15.42
C PHE A 159 6.28 -0.51 -14.32
N ASP A 160 5.70 0.07 -13.28
CA ASP A 160 6.40 0.38 -12.04
C ASP A 160 6.02 -0.64 -10.98
N LYS A 161 6.97 -1.50 -10.60
CA LYS A 161 6.77 -2.57 -9.64
C LYS A 161 7.16 -2.16 -8.21
N GLY A 162 7.82 -1.01 -8.05
CA GLY A 162 8.41 -0.57 -6.78
C GLY A 162 9.76 -1.20 -6.42
N PHE A 163 10.29 -2.06 -7.28
CA PHE A 163 11.58 -2.75 -7.12
C PHE A 163 12.16 -3.11 -8.50
N GLU A 164 13.48 -3.32 -8.57
CA GLU A 164 14.17 -3.60 -9.82
C GLU A 164 14.40 -5.10 -10.05
N SER A 165 14.56 -5.88 -8.96
CA SER A 165 14.66 -7.34 -9.03
C SER A 165 14.07 -8.02 -7.79
N ILE A 166 13.70 -9.30 -7.90
CA ILE A 166 13.21 -10.07 -6.74
C ILE A 166 14.29 -10.22 -5.68
N ALA A 167 15.56 -10.38 -6.06
CA ALA A 167 16.67 -10.46 -5.12
C ALA A 167 16.83 -9.17 -4.29
N GLU A 168 16.71 -8.02 -4.96
CA GLU A 168 16.74 -6.71 -4.31
C GLU A 168 15.53 -6.50 -3.38
N LEU A 169 14.32 -6.87 -3.82
CA LEU A 169 13.12 -6.84 -2.99
C LEU A 169 13.25 -7.72 -1.74
N LYS A 170 13.74 -8.96 -1.89
CA LYS A 170 13.96 -9.88 -0.76
C LYS A 170 14.97 -9.32 0.24
N LYS A 171 16.03 -8.65 -0.22
CA LYS A 171 17.04 -8.02 0.66
C LYS A 171 16.43 -6.94 1.56
N ARG A 172 15.47 -6.16 1.06
CA ARG A 172 14.77 -5.09 1.80
C ARG A 172 13.63 -5.61 2.69
N CYS A 173 13.16 -6.83 2.46
CA CYS A 173 11.94 -7.37 3.08
C CYS A 173 11.92 -7.23 4.61
N LYS A 174 12.97 -7.70 5.31
CA LYS A 174 13.01 -7.68 6.78
C LYS A 174 12.95 -6.27 7.33
N GLU A 175 13.73 -5.35 6.76
CA GLU A 175 13.76 -3.94 7.15
C GLU A 175 12.41 -3.26 6.92
N GLU A 176 11.77 -3.53 5.79
CA GLU A 176 10.53 -2.84 5.43
C GLU A 176 9.25 -3.44 6.02
N THR A 177 9.26 -4.73 6.40
CA THR A 177 8.06 -5.47 6.80
C THR A 177 8.15 -6.08 8.19
N GLY A 178 9.35 -6.17 8.77
CA GLY A 178 9.60 -6.88 10.02
C GLY A 178 9.69 -8.41 9.89
N LEU A 179 9.38 -9.00 8.74
CA LEU A 179 9.49 -10.46 8.51
C LEU A 179 10.54 -10.80 7.47
N ASP A 180 11.13 -11.98 7.63
CA ASP A 180 12.11 -12.50 6.70
C ASP A 180 11.47 -12.78 5.35
N ALA A 181 12.25 -12.59 4.28
CA ALA A 181 11.78 -12.86 2.94
C ALA A 181 11.43 -14.35 2.76
N PRO A 182 10.40 -14.68 1.97
CA PRO A 182 10.07 -16.07 1.70
C PRO A 182 11.22 -16.77 0.96
N SER A 183 11.48 -18.02 1.35
CA SER A 183 12.42 -18.91 0.67
C SER A 183 11.88 -19.30 -0.70
N ASP A 184 12.79 -19.62 -1.62
CA ASP A 184 12.38 -20.17 -2.92
C ASP A 184 11.75 -21.55 -2.76
N PRO A 185 10.75 -21.90 -3.58
CA PRO A 185 10.14 -23.23 -3.53
C PRO A 185 11.16 -24.29 -3.92
N VAL A 186 11.28 -25.33 -3.09
CA VAL A 186 12.06 -26.53 -3.41
C VAL A 186 11.13 -27.53 -4.08
N PHE A 187 11.18 -27.59 -5.42
CA PHE A 187 10.42 -28.57 -6.17
C PHE A 187 11.05 -29.95 -6.05
N GLN A 188 10.23 -30.94 -5.69
CA GLN A 188 10.63 -32.35 -5.62
C GLN A 188 10.98 -32.86 -7.03
N THR A 189 11.94 -33.78 -7.11
CA THR A 189 12.54 -34.27 -8.37
C THR A 189 11.54 -34.89 -9.36
N TRP A 190 10.46 -35.50 -8.88
CA TRP A 190 9.43 -36.12 -9.72
C TRP A 190 8.55 -35.12 -10.50
N VAL A 191 8.54 -33.83 -10.10
CA VAL A 191 7.84 -32.77 -10.85
C VAL A 191 8.58 -32.38 -12.13
N LYS A 192 9.87 -32.70 -12.25
CA LYS A 192 10.68 -32.41 -13.44
C LYS A 192 10.53 -33.42 -14.58
N ALA A 193 9.75 -34.50 -14.39
CA ALA A 193 9.59 -35.57 -15.38
C ALA A 193 8.50 -35.31 -16.43
N ALA A 194 7.86 -34.12 -16.41
CA ALA A 194 6.74 -33.76 -17.30
C ALA A 194 7.09 -32.64 -18.30
N SER A 195 8.37 -32.46 -18.63
CA SER A 195 8.85 -31.52 -19.66
C SER A 195 9.40 -32.26 -20.87
#